data_AF-A0A9Q3Q2D1-F1
#
_entry.id   AF-A0A9Q3Q2D1-F1
#
_cell.length_a   1.000
_cell.length_b   1.000
_cell.length_c   1.000
_cell.angle_alpha   90.00
_cell.angle_beta   90.00
_cell.angle_gamma   90.00
#
_symmetry.space_group_name_H-M   'P 1'
#
loop_
_entity.id
_entity.type
_entity.pdbx_description
1 polymer ?
#
loop_
_entity_poly.entity_id
_entity_poly.type
_entity_poly.pdbx_seq_one_letter_code
_entity_poly.pdbx_strand_id
1 'polypeptide(L)'
;MRHMSEYRTKERVASTAWWPQWEQELSEYIKNCEICQMANRKHGKKLIGKNAAEVQLTEEFSRKHPVFPWSPVKTCHKTGEDKFPSRRKNHTPQDIVGVEDSPGPVKKIIKVRKIRLNGKDHRQYLIRFKNQTSDKDKWLAEDNIPDGDLHLRRFRASRRVEQSHQ
;
A
#
# COMPACT_ATOMS: atom_id res chain seq x y z
N MET A 1 20.10 -21.69 -33.00
CA MET A 1 19.45 -22.68 -32.12
C MET A 1 19.89 -22.39 -30.68
N ARG A 2 19.00 -22.34 -29.69
CA ARG A 2 19.38 -22.15 -28.27
C ARG A 2 19.56 -23.53 -27.60
N HIS A 3 20.54 -23.69 -26.72
CA HIS A 3 20.67 -24.91 -25.90
C HIS A 3 19.58 -24.91 -24.82
N MET A 4 18.91 -26.06 -24.66
CA MET A 4 17.76 -26.18 -23.75
C MET A 4 18.17 -26.25 -22.26
N SER A 5 19.32 -26.86 -21.98
CA SER A 5 20.09 -26.83 -20.71
C SER A 5 21.38 -27.64 -20.91
N GLU A 6 22.36 -27.54 -19.99
CA GLU A 6 23.58 -28.36 -20.06
C GLU A 6 23.25 -29.86 -20.11
N TYR A 7 22.38 -30.30 -19.20
CA TYR A 7 21.94 -31.69 -19.10
C TYR A 7 21.22 -32.19 -20.36
N ARG A 8 20.24 -31.44 -20.88
CA ARG A 8 19.47 -31.83 -22.08
C ARG A 8 20.32 -31.84 -23.35
N THR A 9 21.32 -30.96 -23.41
CA THR A 9 22.23 -30.89 -24.55
C THR A 9 23.19 -32.08 -24.53
N LYS A 10 23.69 -32.47 -23.35
CA LYS A 10 24.46 -33.71 -23.16
C LYS A 10 23.66 -34.92 -23.61
N GLU A 11 22.41 -35.04 -23.17
CA GLU A 11 21.52 -36.17 -23.52
C GLU A 11 21.31 -36.33 -25.04
N ARG A 12 21.16 -35.22 -25.78
CA ARG A 12 21.02 -35.26 -27.25
C ARG A 12 22.32 -35.62 -27.95
N VAL A 13 23.40 -34.97 -27.56
CA VAL A 13 24.71 -35.13 -28.22
C VAL A 13 25.29 -36.51 -27.91
N ALA A 14 24.95 -37.12 -26.76
CA ALA A 14 25.35 -38.48 -26.38
C ALA A 14 25.02 -39.53 -27.43
N SER A 15 23.88 -39.38 -28.13
CA SER A 15 23.46 -40.32 -29.18
C SER A 15 24.33 -40.27 -30.45
N THR A 16 25.07 -39.17 -30.64
CA THR A 16 25.85 -38.87 -31.85
C THR A 16 27.35 -38.69 -31.58
N ALA A 17 27.74 -38.53 -30.32
CA ALA A 17 29.11 -38.28 -29.92
C ALA A 17 29.86 -39.60 -29.75
N TRP A 18 30.93 -39.77 -30.52
CA TRP A 18 31.74 -40.99 -30.54
C TRP A 18 33.23 -40.72 -30.19
N TRP A 19 33.61 -39.48 -29.88
CA TRP A 19 35.00 -39.11 -29.57
C TRP A 19 35.26 -38.92 -28.06
N PRO A 20 36.52 -39.06 -27.59
CA PRO A 20 36.86 -38.89 -26.18
C PRO A 20 36.63 -37.46 -25.68
N GLN A 21 36.28 -37.29 -24.40
CA GLN A 21 36.12 -35.99 -23.73
C GLN A 21 35.02 -35.06 -24.29
N TRP A 22 34.18 -35.56 -25.20
CA TRP A 22 33.08 -34.79 -25.80
C TRP A 22 32.16 -34.12 -24.76
N GLU A 23 31.98 -34.73 -23.58
CA GLU A 23 31.18 -34.14 -22.49
C GLU A 23 31.81 -32.88 -21.89
N GLN A 24 33.14 -32.85 -21.77
CA GLN A 24 33.90 -31.72 -21.23
C GLN A 24 33.90 -30.57 -22.22
N GLU A 25 34.19 -30.86 -23.49
CA GLU A 25 34.13 -29.90 -24.59
C GLU A 25 32.73 -29.32 -24.76
N LEU A 26 31.69 -30.16 -24.66
CA LEU A 26 30.30 -29.70 -24.74
C LEU A 26 29.92 -28.83 -23.54
N SER A 27 30.36 -29.18 -22.33
CA SER A 27 30.17 -28.36 -21.13
C SER A 27 30.85 -26.99 -21.29
N GLU A 28 32.09 -26.95 -21.77
CA GLU A 28 32.83 -25.73 -22.01
C GLU A 28 32.16 -24.86 -23.10
N TYR A 29 31.73 -25.48 -24.19
CA TYR A 29 30.99 -24.82 -25.26
C TYR A 29 29.67 -24.20 -24.76
N ILE A 30 28.89 -24.92 -23.95
CA ILE A 30 27.63 -24.40 -23.39
C ILE A 30 27.90 -23.24 -22.42
N LYS A 31 28.98 -23.33 -21.62
CA LYS A 31 29.38 -22.25 -20.71
C LYS A 31 29.79 -20.99 -21.46
N ASN A 32 30.50 -21.13 -22.57
CA ASN A 32 30.97 -20.01 -23.39
C ASN A 32 29.96 -19.57 -24.46
N CYS A 33 28.82 -20.25 -24.60
CA CYS A 33 27.80 -19.91 -25.59
C CYS A 33 27.07 -18.61 -25.23
N GLU A 34 27.43 -17.53 -25.92
CA GLU A 34 26.85 -16.19 -25.71
C GLU A 34 25.31 -16.17 -25.81
N ILE A 35 24.74 -16.92 -26.75
CA ILE A 35 23.29 -17.00 -26.97
C ILE A 35 22.57 -17.59 -25.74
N CYS A 36 23.18 -18.59 -25.10
CA CYS A 36 22.61 -19.25 -23.92
C CYS A 36 22.84 -18.43 -22.65
N GLN A 37 24.01 -17.82 -22.53
CA GLN A 37 24.32 -16.89 -21.44
C GLN A 37 23.38 -15.66 -21.49
N MET A 38 23.09 -15.12 -22.67
CA MET A 38 22.14 -14.04 -22.86
C MET A 38 20.69 -14.46 -22.53
N ALA A 39 20.29 -15.70 -22.85
CA ALA A 39 18.95 -16.20 -22.54
C ALA A 39 18.74 -16.43 -21.04
N ASN A 40 19.74 -16.94 -20.33
CA ASN A 40 19.72 -17.10 -18.87
C ASN A 40 19.68 -15.75 -18.14
N ARG A 41 20.29 -14.70 -18.72
CA ARG A 41 20.12 -13.32 -18.22
C ARG A 41 18.70 -12.80 -18.42
N LYS A 42 17.97 -13.27 -19.43
CA LYS A 42 16.65 -12.75 -19.84
C LYS A 42 15.48 -13.42 -19.12
N HIS A 43 15.65 -14.64 -18.61
CA HIS A 43 14.66 -15.35 -17.79
C HIS A 43 15.27 -15.67 -16.42
N GLY A 44 14.99 -14.82 -15.42
CA GLY A 44 15.52 -14.89 -14.06
C GLY A 44 15.07 -16.12 -13.24
N LYS A 45 15.28 -17.33 -13.74
CA LYS A 45 15.08 -18.58 -12.99
C LYS A 45 16.35 -18.86 -12.21
N LYS A 46 16.35 -18.40 -10.96
CA LYS A 46 17.45 -18.55 -10.01
C LYS A 46 17.39 -19.95 -9.41
N LEU A 47 18.46 -20.73 -9.58
CA LEU A 47 18.73 -21.90 -8.73
C LEU A 47 18.70 -21.42 -7.27
N ILE A 48 17.74 -21.88 -6.47
CA ILE A 48 17.72 -21.62 -5.03
C ILE A 48 18.81 -22.52 -4.43
N GLY A 49 20.02 -21.97 -4.25
CA GLY A 49 21.09 -22.67 -3.56
C GLY A 49 20.70 -23.00 -2.11
N LYS A 50 21.38 -23.96 -1.49
CA LYS A 50 21.14 -24.43 -0.11
C LYS A 50 21.03 -23.32 0.96
N ASN A 51 21.58 -22.13 0.67
CA ASN A 51 21.62 -20.98 1.57
C ASN A 51 20.64 -19.86 1.16
N ALA A 52 19.57 -20.18 0.44
CA ALA A 52 18.55 -19.23 0.04
C ALA A 52 17.16 -19.76 0.37
N ALA A 53 16.29 -18.89 0.88
CA ALA A 53 14.89 -19.18 1.17
C ALA A 53 13.99 -18.33 0.28
N GLU A 54 12.96 -18.97 -0.27
CA GLU A 54 11.88 -18.26 -0.94
C GLU A 54 10.83 -17.87 0.10
N VAL A 55 10.42 -16.60 0.07
CA VAL A 55 9.46 -16.02 1.00
C VAL A 55 8.25 -15.53 0.22
N GLN A 56 7.06 -15.90 0.68
CA GLN A 56 5.82 -15.33 0.17
C GLN A 56 5.69 -13.90 0.67
N LEU A 57 5.80 -12.94 -0.25
CA LEU A 57 5.68 -11.52 0.03
C LEU A 57 4.24 -11.06 -0.13
N THR A 58 3.75 -10.21 0.77
CA THR A 58 2.44 -9.56 0.65
C THR A 58 2.45 -8.54 -0.50
N GLU A 59 1.27 -8.09 -0.93
CA GLU A 59 1.10 -7.18 -2.07
C GLU A 59 1.97 -5.92 -1.99
N GLU A 60 2.13 -5.37 -0.79
CA GLU A 60 2.97 -4.21 -0.48
C GLU A 60 4.46 -4.42 -0.80
N PHE A 61 4.92 -5.67 -0.78
CA PHE A 61 6.31 -6.06 -1.04
C PHE A 61 6.49 -6.83 -2.36
N SER A 62 5.46 -6.88 -3.21
CA SER A 62 5.47 -7.57 -4.51
C SER A 62 6.60 -7.12 -5.46
N ARG A 63 7.11 -5.89 -5.28
CA ARG A 63 8.23 -5.34 -6.06
C ARG A 63 9.61 -5.84 -5.60
N LYS A 64 9.72 -6.49 -4.44
CA LYS A 64 11.00 -7.04 -3.93
C LYS A 64 11.18 -8.47 -4.43
N HIS A 65 12.43 -8.89 -4.59
CA HIS A 65 12.74 -10.26 -5.00
C HIS A 65 12.31 -11.25 -3.91
N PRO A 66 11.55 -12.32 -4.21
CA PRO A 66 11.00 -13.23 -3.20
C PRO A 66 12.04 -14.18 -2.59
N VAL A 67 13.21 -14.34 -3.24
CA VAL A 67 14.30 -15.19 -2.73
C VAL A 67 15.33 -14.35 -1.98
N PHE A 68 15.56 -14.70 -0.71
CA PHE A 68 16.52 -14.07 0.19
C PHE A 68 17.62 -15.06 0.60
N PRO A 69 18.82 -14.58 0.97
CA PRO A 69 19.81 -15.43 1.65
C PRO A 69 19.25 -15.95 2.98
N TRP A 70 19.76 -17.08 3.48
CA TRP A 70 19.37 -17.64 4.78
C TRP A 70 19.91 -16.82 5.96
N SER A 71 21.05 -16.12 5.80
CA SER A 71 21.73 -15.36 6.87
C SER A 71 20.87 -14.30 7.58
N PRO A 72 20.03 -13.50 6.88
CA PRO A 72 19.13 -12.53 7.50
C PRO A 72 17.89 -13.14 8.16
N VAL A 73 17.58 -14.42 7.91
CA VAL A 73 16.41 -15.10 8.47
C VAL A 73 16.69 -15.42 9.93
N LYS A 74 16.38 -14.47 10.81
CA LYS A 74 16.43 -14.71 12.26
C LYS A 74 15.23 -15.56 12.67
N THR A 75 15.46 -16.52 13.56
CA THR A 75 14.39 -17.28 14.19
C THR A 75 13.47 -16.34 14.97
N CYS A 76 12.20 -16.27 14.56
CA CYS A 76 11.19 -15.54 15.32
C CYS A 76 10.86 -16.35 16.58
N HIS A 77 11.32 -15.87 17.74
CA HIS A 77 10.94 -16.46 19.01
C HIS A 77 9.60 -15.89 19.46
N LYS A 78 8.65 -16.76 19.83
CA LYS A 78 7.43 -16.32 20.52
C LYS A 78 7.86 -15.54 21.76
N THR A 79 7.32 -14.34 21.94
CA THR A 79 7.69 -13.49 23.07
C THR A 79 7.15 -14.14 24.35
N GLY A 80 8.04 -14.58 25.24
CA GLY A 80 7.65 -15.02 26.59
C GLY A 80 7.29 -13.81 27.45
N GLU A 81 6.14 -13.85 28.11
CA GLU A 81 5.65 -12.74 28.94
C GLU A 81 6.62 -12.42 30.09
N ASP A 82 7.33 -13.43 30.62
CA ASP A 82 8.29 -13.28 31.73
C ASP A 82 9.53 -12.45 31.38
N LYS A 83 9.98 -12.46 30.12
CA LYS A 83 11.20 -11.74 29.70
C LYS A 83 10.95 -10.26 29.41
N PHE A 84 9.70 -9.87 29.13
CA PHE A 84 9.37 -8.51 28.72
C PHE A 84 8.04 -8.06 29.36
N PRO A 85 7.97 -7.93 30.70
CA PRO A 85 6.75 -7.57 31.42
C PRO A 85 6.21 -6.19 31.06
N SER A 86 7.08 -5.27 30.62
CA SER A 86 6.69 -3.92 30.18
C SER A 86 6.11 -3.87 28.76
N ARG A 87 6.14 -4.98 28.01
CA ARG A 87 5.53 -5.05 26.68
C ARG A 87 4.02 -5.14 26.86
N ARG A 88 3.34 -3.99 26.74
CA ARG A 88 1.88 -3.88 26.78
C ARG A 88 1.29 -4.97 25.87
N LYS A 89 0.53 -5.91 26.44
CA LYS A 89 -0.35 -6.80 25.65
C LYS A 89 -1.14 -5.86 24.75
N ASN A 90 -1.09 -6.09 23.42
CA ASN A 90 -1.71 -5.22 22.42
C ASN A 90 -3.02 -4.70 22.99
N HIS A 91 -3.13 -3.37 23.14
CA HIS A 91 -4.41 -2.76 23.46
C HIS A 91 -5.38 -3.30 22.42
N THR A 92 -6.36 -4.10 22.83
CA THR A 92 -7.48 -4.39 21.96
C THR A 92 -7.94 -3.03 21.45
N PRO A 93 -8.04 -2.79 20.12
CA PRO A 93 -8.64 -1.57 19.64
C PRO A 93 -9.95 -1.44 20.39
N GLN A 94 -10.12 -0.37 21.17
CA GLN A 94 -11.41 -0.12 21.78
C GLN A 94 -12.38 -0.03 20.61
N ASP A 95 -13.41 -0.87 20.64
CA ASP A 95 -14.54 -0.70 19.74
C ASP A 95 -14.91 0.78 19.82
N ILE A 96 -15.00 1.44 18.68
CA ILE A 96 -15.42 2.84 18.61
C ILE A 96 -16.86 2.84 19.10
N VAL A 97 -17.04 2.98 20.41
CA VAL A 97 -18.33 3.27 21.04
C VAL A 97 -18.83 4.50 20.30
N GLY A 98 -20.01 4.37 19.67
CA GLY A 98 -20.57 5.35 18.77
C GLY A 98 -20.33 6.74 19.32
N VAL A 99 -19.52 7.51 18.59
CA VAL A 99 -19.22 8.91 18.89
C VAL A 99 -20.57 9.59 19.05
N GLU A 100 -20.92 9.95 20.28
CA GLU A 100 -22.06 10.80 20.54
C GLU A 100 -21.96 11.99 19.58
N ASP A 101 -23.06 12.31 18.91
CA ASP A 101 -23.20 13.30 17.82
C ASP A 101 -22.93 14.75 18.28
N SER A 102 -21.98 14.94 19.19
CA SER A 102 -21.38 16.21 19.52
C SER A 102 -20.77 16.80 18.24
N PRO A 103 -21.30 17.92 17.73
CA PRO A 103 -20.75 18.54 16.54
C PRO A 103 -19.29 18.91 16.81
N GLY A 104 -18.37 18.23 16.14
CA GLY A 104 -16.94 18.49 16.27
C GLY A 104 -16.59 19.95 15.91
N PRO A 105 -15.35 20.39 16.17
CA PRO A 105 -14.97 21.77 15.90
C PRO A 105 -15.14 22.12 14.42
N VAL A 106 -15.79 23.25 14.15
CA VAL A 106 -16.11 23.69 12.79
C VAL A 106 -14.84 24.14 12.06
N LYS A 107 -14.64 23.66 10.83
CA LYS A 107 -13.55 24.10 9.93
C LYS A 107 -13.99 25.32 9.15
N LYS A 108 -15.09 25.22 8.40
CA LYS A 108 -15.64 26.33 7.60
C LYS A 108 -17.09 26.08 7.17
N ILE A 109 -17.79 27.17 6.83
CA ILE A 109 -19.08 27.15 6.14
C ILE A 109 -18.82 27.12 4.64
N ILE A 110 -19.48 26.21 3.91
CA ILE A 110 -19.29 26.06 2.46
C ILE A 110 -20.42 26.73 1.69
N LYS A 111 -21.68 26.46 2.07
CA LYS A 111 -22.86 26.89 1.33
C LYS A 111 -23.95 27.37 2.27
N VAL A 112 -24.86 28.17 1.73
CA VAL A 112 -26.08 28.61 2.40
C VAL A 112 -27.28 28.25 1.54
N ARG A 113 -28.36 27.78 2.17
CA ARG A 113 -29.66 27.55 1.53
C ARG A 113 -30.79 28.17 2.35
N LYS A 114 -31.89 28.53 1.69
CA LYS A 114 -33.14 28.94 2.34
C LYS A 114 -34.13 27.78 2.22
N ILE A 115 -34.78 27.43 3.32
CA ILE A 115 -35.82 26.41 3.37
C ILE A 115 -37.07 27.00 4.01
N ARG A 116 -38.24 26.59 3.53
CA ARG A 116 -39.52 26.91 4.16
C ARG A 116 -39.91 25.79 5.10
N LEU A 117 -39.90 26.07 6.40
CA LEU A 117 -40.36 25.15 7.44
C LEU A 117 -41.49 25.86 8.21
N ASN A 118 -42.63 25.19 8.39
CA ASN A 118 -43.79 25.72 9.12
C ASN A 118 -44.23 27.13 8.66
N GLY A 119 -44.19 27.38 7.35
CA GLY A 119 -44.56 28.67 6.76
C GLY A 119 -43.56 29.81 6.98
N LYS A 120 -42.41 29.54 7.62
CA LYS A 120 -41.33 30.52 7.85
C LYS A 120 -40.10 30.17 7.01
N ASP A 121 -39.45 31.21 6.47
CA ASP A 121 -38.19 31.08 5.73
C ASP A 121 -37.02 30.96 6.73
N HIS A 122 -36.39 29.79 6.79
CA HIS A 122 -35.20 29.53 7.59
C HIS A 122 -33.95 29.43 6.72
N ARG A 123 -32.82 29.91 7.23
CA ARG A 123 -31.50 29.74 6.58
C ARG A 123 -30.76 28.58 7.21
N GLN A 124 -30.18 27.73 6.37
CA GLN A 124 -29.27 26.68 6.79
C GLN A 124 -27.92 26.86 6.12
N TYR A 125 -26.88 26.46 6.82
CA TYR A 125 -25.50 26.56 6.40
C TYR A 125 -24.87 25.16 6.35
N LEU A 126 -24.16 24.85 5.27
CA LEU A 126 -23.45 23.58 5.11
C LEU A 126 -22.11 23.68 5.81
N ILE A 127 -21.95 22.90 6.89
CA ILE A 127 -20.80 22.97 7.79
C ILE A 127 -19.83 21.86 7.47
N ARG A 128 -18.55 22.24 7.27
CA ARG A 128 -17.43 21.30 7.23
C ARG A 128 -16.77 21.24 8.59
N PHE A 129 -16.70 20.06 9.17
CA PHE A 129 -16.04 19.82 10.45
C PHE A 129 -14.53 19.62 10.27
N LYS A 130 -13.73 19.95 11.29
CA LYS A 130 -12.29 19.65 11.29
C LYS A 130 -12.10 18.14 11.40
N ASN A 131 -11.10 17.62 10.67
CA ASN A 131 -10.71 16.20 10.68
C ASN A 131 -11.82 15.23 10.25
N GLN A 132 -12.85 15.72 9.54
CA GLN A 132 -13.90 14.90 8.94
C GLN A 132 -13.89 15.04 7.41
N THR A 133 -14.31 13.98 6.71
CA THR A 133 -14.48 13.97 5.25
C THR A 133 -15.77 14.69 4.85
N SER A 134 -15.92 15.02 3.56
CA SER A 134 -17.11 15.71 3.06
C SER A 134 -18.41 14.94 3.27
N ASP A 135 -18.33 13.62 3.43
CA ASP A 135 -19.50 12.77 3.64
C ASP A 135 -20.18 13.05 4.98
N LYS A 136 -19.45 13.66 5.92
CA LYS A 136 -19.97 14.07 7.22
C LYS A 136 -20.37 15.55 7.28
N ASP A 137 -20.35 16.27 6.14
CA ASP A 137 -20.80 17.67 6.10
C ASP A 137 -22.32 17.73 6.38
N LYS A 138 -22.75 18.54 7.36
CA LYS A 138 -24.15 18.62 7.80
C LYS A 138 -24.72 20.04 7.57
N TRP A 139 -26.01 20.12 7.24
CA TRP A 139 -26.75 21.39 7.17
C TRP A 139 -27.28 21.77 8.55
N LEU A 140 -26.77 22.87 9.11
CA LEU A 140 -27.17 23.36 10.43
C LEU A 140 -27.82 24.75 10.35
N ALA A 141 -28.73 25.03 11.28
CA ALA A 141 -29.30 26.36 11.49
C ALA A 141 -28.27 27.28 12.16
N GLU A 142 -28.48 28.60 12.08
CA GLU A 142 -27.59 29.61 12.68
C GLU A 142 -27.30 29.33 14.16
N ASP A 143 -28.34 28.97 14.92
CA ASP A 143 -28.26 28.74 16.37
C ASP A 143 -27.51 27.45 16.76
N ASN A 144 -27.39 26.50 15.83
CA ASN A 144 -26.81 25.17 16.10
C ASN A 144 -25.34 25.07 15.65
N ILE A 145 -24.72 26.17 15.26
CA ILE A 145 -23.31 26.19 14.81
C ILE A 145 -22.42 26.56 16.00
N PRO A 146 -21.48 25.69 16.41
CA PRO A 146 -20.45 26.06 17.40
C PRO A 146 -19.63 27.26 16.90
N ASP A 147 -19.46 28.28 17.74
CA ASP A 147 -18.80 29.55 17.39
C ASP A 147 -19.36 30.20 16.12
N GLY A 148 -20.68 30.10 15.93
CA GLY A 148 -21.39 30.49 14.70
C GLY A 148 -21.05 31.90 14.21
N ASP A 149 -20.98 32.88 15.10
CA ASP A 149 -20.70 34.29 14.76
C ASP A 149 -19.37 34.47 14.03
N LEU A 150 -18.31 33.80 14.48
CA LEU A 150 -16.99 33.88 13.86
C LEU A 150 -17.02 33.27 12.46
N HIS A 151 -17.64 32.10 12.34
CA HIS A 151 -17.69 31.36 11.08
C HIS A 151 -18.60 32.03 10.04
N LEU A 152 -19.72 32.60 10.47
CA LEU A 152 -20.65 33.35 9.62
C LEU A 152 -20.03 34.67 9.15
N ARG A 153 -19.32 35.38 10.03
CA ARG A 153 -18.60 36.61 9.64
C ARG A 153 -17.57 36.32 8.54
N ARG A 154 -16.75 35.28 8.72
CA ARG A 154 -15.75 34.84 7.72
C ARG A 154 -16.40 34.44 6.40
N PHE A 155 -17.50 33.68 6.45
CA PHE A 155 -18.22 33.25 5.26
C PHE A 155 -18.87 34.42 4.49
N ARG A 156 -19.47 35.38 5.19
CA ARG A 156 -20.03 36.60 4.58
C ARG A 156 -18.92 37.44 3.92
N ALA A 157 -17.74 37.54 4.54
CA ALA A 157 -16.60 38.23 3.96
C ALA A 157 -16.07 37.53 2.69
N SER A 158 -15.89 36.21 2.72
CA SER A 158 -15.39 35.46 1.56
C SER A 158 -16.33 35.53 0.37
N ARG A 159 -17.65 35.49 0.59
CA ARG A 159 -18.65 35.59 -0.49
C ARG A 159 -18.64 36.95 -1.20
N ARG A 160 -18.32 38.04 -0.51
CA ARG A 160 -18.22 39.37 -1.15
C ARG A 160 -17.03 39.43 -2.09
N VAL A 161 -15.90 38.84 -1.69
CA VAL A 161 -14.68 38.77 -2.52
C VAL A 161 -14.92 37.91 -3.76
N GLU A 162 -15.55 36.76 -3.59
CA GLU A 162 -15.88 35.84 -4.70
C GLU A 162 -16.82 36.50 -5.72
N GLN A 163 -17.80 37.29 -5.26
CA GLN A 163 -18.70 38.05 -6.14
C GLN A 163 -18.05 39.26 -6.83
N SER A 164 -16.93 39.78 -6.31
CA SER A 164 -16.20 40.91 -6.91
C SER A 164 -15.12 40.50 -7.93
N HIS A 165 -14.83 39.20 -8.05
CA HIS A 165 -13.83 38.65 -8.97
C HIS A 165 -14.47 37.92 -10.16
N GLN A 166 -15.77 38.11 -10.34
CA GLN A 166 -16.58 37.55 -11.41
C GLN A 166 -17.20 38.68 -12.22
#